data_AF-A0A366CZQ5-F1
#
_entry.id   AF-A0A366CZQ5-F1
#
_cell.length_a   1.000
_cell.length_b   1.000
_cell.length_c   1.000
_cell.angle_alpha   90.00
_cell.angle_beta   90.00
_cell.angle_gamma   90.00
#
_symmetry.space_group_name_H-M   'P 1'
#
loop_
_entity.id
_entity.type
_entity.pdbx_description
1 polymer ?
#
loop_
_entity_poly.entity_id
_entity_poly.type
_entity_poly.pdbx_seq_one_letter_code
_entity_poly.pdbx_strand_id
1 'polypeptide(L)'
;MRIIALTSAGKALAERILQHYPNGTLDYKPKPFAEQVQAAFIAQEPMIFICATGIVMRTLAPVLQDKYQDPPILVMDELGQFVIPLLSGHEGGANEWAAQIAKKIQAQLVMTTAKDYLNPVYTLGMGCERNCPLSYLEDIMLETLQQKGLTPNDIASLNSIDIKADETQLIALAQKYQWPFHTYSADALMAMEPLLSTRSEYVFNTVGVYGVAESAALLAAQNASNASPELVVNKRKNTKATCALARGFSKT
;
A
#
# COMPACT_ATOMS: atom_id res chain seq x y z
N MET A 1 -7.88 -1.25 17.61
CA MET A 1 -8.04 0.22 17.46
C MET A 1 -8.34 0.80 18.82
N ARG A 2 -7.96 2.05 19.05
CA ARG A 2 -8.27 2.80 20.27
C ARG A 2 -9.06 4.06 19.91
N ILE A 3 -10.14 4.35 20.64
CA ILE A 3 -10.94 5.57 20.49
C ILE A 3 -10.70 6.46 21.69
N ILE A 4 -10.39 7.73 21.45
CA ILE A 4 -10.11 8.71 22.50
C ILE A 4 -11.16 9.80 22.44
N ALA A 5 -11.92 9.98 23.51
CA ALA A 5 -12.99 10.97 23.60
C ALA A 5 -12.76 11.94 24.77
N LEU A 6 -12.95 13.24 24.52
CA LEU A 6 -12.73 14.29 25.52
C LEU A 6 -14.03 14.91 26.07
N THR A 7 -15.19 14.56 25.52
CA THR A 7 -16.51 15.04 25.94
C THR A 7 -17.47 13.88 26.17
N SER A 8 -18.56 14.11 26.90
CA SER A 8 -19.59 13.09 27.13
C SER A 8 -20.30 12.70 25.82
N ALA A 9 -20.57 13.65 24.93
CA ALA A 9 -21.11 13.37 23.61
C ALA A 9 -20.14 12.50 22.79
N GLY A 10 -18.84 12.84 22.80
CA GLY A 10 -17.82 12.04 22.13
C GLY A 10 -17.70 10.62 22.72
N LYS A 11 -17.88 10.45 24.03
CA LYS A 11 -17.92 9.13 24.68
C LYS A 11 -19.07 8.28 24.14
N ALA A 12 -20.27 8.86 24.06
CA ALA A 12 -21.45 8.17 23.51
C ALA A 12 -21.25 7.79 22.04
N LEU A 13 -20.63 8.67 21.25
CA LEU A 13 -20.25 8.37 19.87
C LEU A 13 -19.25 7.22 19.77
N ALA A 14 -18.22 7.21 20.63
CA ALA A 14 -17.25 6.12 20.69
C ALA A 14 -17.91 4.78 21.02
N GLU A 15 -18.80 4.75 22.02
CA GLU A 15 -19.55 3.55 22.40
C GLU A 15 -20.40 3.03 21.22
N ARG A 16 -21.03 3.91 20.45
CA ARG A 16 -21.75 3.55 19.22
C ARG A 16 -20.83 2.95 18.15
N ILE A 17 -19.62 3.50 17.95
CA ILE A 17 -18.64 2.94 17.02
C ILE A 17 -18.21 1.54 17.47
N LEU A 18 -17.92 1.36 18.77
CA LEU A 18 -17.45 0.08 19.33
C LEU A 18 -18.46 -1.06 19.21
N GLN A 19 -19.76 -0.78 19.08
CA GLN A 19 -20.77 -1.80 18.76
C GLN A 19 -20.47 -2.52 17.42
N HIS A 20 -19.79 -1.85 16.49
CA HIS A 20 -19.37 -2.43 15.21
C HIS A 20 -17.93 -2.98 15.23
N TYR A 21 -17.17 -2.74 16.30
CA TYR A 21 -15.76 -3.08 16.43
C TYR A 21 -15.47 -3.65 17.83
N PRO A 22 -15.82 -4.92 18.08
CA PRO A 22 -15.81 -5.50 19.43
C PRO A 22 -14.42 -5.59 20.08
N ASN A 23 -13.35 -5.53 19.29
CA ASN A 23 -11.96 -5.52 19.78
C ASN A 23 -11.39 -4.11 19.98
N GLY A 24 -12.22 -3.06 19.84
CA GLY A 24 -11.79 -1.69 20.07
C GLY A 24 -11.85 -1.30 21.54
N THR A 25 -11.00 -0.35 21.93
CA THR A 25 -10.97 0.21 23.29
C THR A 25 -11.40 1.69 23.29
N LEU A 26 -11.90 2.18 24.42
CA LEU A 26 -12.27 3.57 24.63
C LEU A 26 -11.51 4.16 25.82
N ASP A 27 -10.74 5.21 25.55
CA ASP A 27 -10.15 6.06 26.59
C ASP A 27 -10.94 7.36 26.71
N TYR A 28 -11.69 7.48 27.80
CA TYR A 28 -12.44 8.69 28.10
C TYR A 28 -11.63 9.62 29.00
N LYS A 29 -11.24 10.79 28.47
CA LYS A 29 -10.42 11.80 29.16
C LYS A 29 -9.15 11.21 29.82
N PRO A 30 -8.27 10.52 29.06
CA PRO A 30 -7.08 9.88 29.62
C PRO A 30 -6.13 10.91 30.24
N LYS A 31 -5.40 10.48 31.28
CA LYS A 31 -4.41 11.29 32.00
C LYS A 31 -3.21 10.43 32.42
N PRO A 32 -1.97 10.88 32.17
CA PRO A 32 -1.58 12.06 31.40
C PRO A 32 -1.86 11.89 29.90
N PHE A 33 -2.58 12.85 29.30
CA PHE A 33 -3.11 12.71 27.94
C PHE A 33 -2.00 12.51 26.90
N ALA A 34 -1.00 13.39 26.88
CA ALA A 34 0.03 13.37 25.86
C ALA A 34 0.87 12.09 25.90
N GLU A 35 1.32 11.67 27.08
CA GLU A 35 2.14 10.46 27.25
C GLU A 35 1.39 9.20 26.83
N GLN A 36 0.12 9.04 27.21
CA GLN A 36 -0.66 7.87 26.82
C GLN A 36 -0.92 7.82 25.31
N VAL A 37 -1.27 8.97 24.71
CA VAL A 37 -1.50 9.07 23.27
C VAL A 37 -0.21 8.78 22.49
N GLN A 38 0.91 9.35 22.91
CA GLN A 38 2.21 9.15 22.26
C GLN A 38 2.69 7.71 22.42
N ALA A 39 2.51 7.10 23.59
CA ALA A 39 2.86 5.69 23.81
C ALA A 39 2.06 4.76 22.89
N ALA A 40 0.74 4.97 22.77
CA ALA A 40 -0.10 4.19 21.86
C ALA A 40 0.29 4.41 20.38
N PHE A 41 0.65 5.64 20.00
CA PHE A 41 1.13 5.95 18.66
C PHE A 41 2.43 5.21 18.33
N ILE A 42 3.42 5.26 19.23
CA ILE A 42 4.70 4.57 19.09
C ILE A 42 4.50 3.05 19.04
N ALA A 43 3.53 2.53 19.78
CA ALA A 43 3.11 1.13 19.74
C ALA A 43 2.34 0.72 18.47
N GLN A 44 2.24 1.61 17.47
CA GLN A 44 1.59 1.36 16.18
C GLN A 44 0.08 1.07 16.30
N GLU A 45 -0.58 1.61 17.32
CA GLU A 45 -2.02 1.43 17.50
C GLU A 45 -2.83 2.36 16.58
N PRO A 46 -3.75 1.84 15.73
CA PRO A 46 -4.72 2.65 15.00
C PRO A 46 -5.65 3.40 15.96
N MET A 47 -5.78 4.72 15.79
CA MET A 47 -6.54 5.57 16.71
C MET A 47 -7.61 6.44 16.04
N ILE A 48 -8.74 6.61 16.74
CA ILE A 48 -9.79 7.58 16.42
C ILE A 48 -9.85 8.62 17.54
N PHE A 49 -9.69 9.90 17.20
CA PHE A 49 -9.86 11.00 18.13
C PHE A 49 -11.21 11.68 17.92
N ILE A 50 -12.03 11.70 18.98
CA ILE A 50 -13.28 12.46 19.02
C ILE A 50 -13.03 13.73 19.83
N CYS A 51 -12.35 14.67 19.19
CA CYS A 51 -11.97 15.98 19.73
C CYS A 51 -11.50 16.93 18.61
N ALA A 52 -11.12 18.15 18.98
CA ALA A 52 -10.59 19.11 18.01
C ALA A 52 -9.25 18.65 17.41
N THR A 53 -9.12 18.69 16.09
CA THR A 53 -7.91 18.30 15.33
C THR A 53 -6.63 18.94 15.85
N GLY A 54 -6.69 20.21 16.31
CA GLY A 54 -5.52 20.91 16.85
C GLY A 54 -4.94 20.27 18.12
N ILE A 55 -5.74 19.55 18.91
CA ILE A 55 -5.24 18.78 20.06
C ILE A 55 -4.38 17.63 19.55
N VAL A 56 -4.91 16.86 18.61
CA VAL A 56 -4.25 15.70 18.01
C VAL A 56 -2.92 16.11 17.38
N MET A 57 -2.91 17.16 16.56
CA MET A 57 -1.70 17.66 15.90
C MET A 57 -0.61 18.05 16.89
N ARG A 58 -0.93 18.85 17.92
CA ARG A 58 0.07 19.27 18.92
C ARG A 58 0.59 18.11 19.76
N THR A 59 -0.26 17.13 20.06
CA THR A 59 0.11 15.96 20.85
C THR A 59 0.99 14.98 20.08
N LEU A 60 0.69 14.73 18.80
CA LEU A 60 1.44 13.77 17.99
C LEU A 60 2.67 14.37 17.32
N ALA A 61 2.72 15.68 17.07
CA ALA A 61 3.85 16.33 16.38
C ALA A 61 5.25 15.91 16.87
N PRO A 62 5.53 15.74 18.18
CA PRO A 62 6.85 15.32 18.65
C PRO A 62 7.25 13.88 18.31
N VAL A 63 6.30 13.02 17.93
CA VAL A 63 6.52 11.57 17.71
C VAL A 63 6.22 11.11 16.29
N LEU A 64 5.79 12.02 15.40
CA LEU A 64 5.62 11.72 13.97
C LEU A 64 6.95 11.34 13.33
N GLN A 65 6.95 10.30 12.52
CA GLN A 65 8.10 9.88 11.73
C GLN A 65 7.83 10.18 10.25
N ASP A 66 7.01 9.35 9.60
CA ASP A 66 6.63 9.49 8.20
C ASP A 66 5.37 8.68 7.90
N LYS A 67 4.75 8.93 6.73
CA LYS A 67 3.50 8.29 6.29
C LYS A 67 3.56 6.76 6.13
N TYR A 68 4.75 6.16 6.09
CA TYR A 68 4.96 4.72 5.94
C TYR A 68 5.10 4.01 7.29
N GLN A 69 5.56 4.72 8.32
CA GLN A 69 5.79 4.19 9.67
C GLN A 69 4.75 4.64 10.69
N ASP A 70 4.06 5.75 10.46
CA ASP A 70 3.05 6.26 11.39
C ASP A 70 1.75 5.43 11.28
N PRO A 71 1.10 5.06 12.40
CA PRO A 71 -0.18 4.35 12.35
C PRO A 71 -1.29 5.24 11.78
N PRO A 72 -2.37 4.65 11.23
CA PRO A 72 -3.50 5.42 10.74
C PRO A 72 -4.22 6.16 11.87
N ILE A 73 -4.47 7.45 11.67
CA ILE A 73 -5.18 8.31 12.62
C ILE A 73 -6.42 8.91 11.98
N LEU A 74 -7.57 8.78 12.65
CA LEU A 74 -8.81 9.44 12.30
C LEU A 74 -9.17 10.52 13.32
N VAL A 75 -9.81 11.59 12.85
CA VAL A 75 -10.45 12.61 13.70
C VAL A 75 -11.92 12.72 13.34
N MET A 76 -12.76 12.89 14.36
CA MET A 76 -14.20 13.03 14.25
C MET A 76 -14.71 14.13 15.17
N ASP A 77 -15.77 14.82 14.75
CA ASP A 77 -16.54 15.68 15.65
C ASP A 77 -17.40 14.84 16.61
N GLU A 78 -17.80 15.44 17.73
CA GLU A 78 -18.54 14.72 18.79
C GLU A 78 -19.98 14.33 18.41
N LEU A 79 -20.53 14.90 17.33
CA LEU A 79 -21.84 14.53 16.80
C LEU A 79 -21.73 13.40 15.76
N GLY A 80 -20.52 13.06 15.33
CA GLY A 80 -20.25 12.05 14.32
C GLY A 80 -20.77 12.47 12.95
N GLN A 81 -20.73 13.75 12.62
CA GLN A 81 -21.09 14.26 11.30
C GLN A 81 -20.00 13.99 10.28
N PHE A 82 -18.74 14.04 10.70
CA PHE A 82 -17.56 13.97 9.84
C PHE A 82 -16.57 12.90 10.32
N VAL A 83 -16.01 12.16 9.36
CA VAL A 83 -14.87 11.27 9.57
C VAL A 83 -13.71 11.77 8.72
N ILE A 84 -12.61 12.11 9.36
CA ILE A 84 -11.47 12.78 8.72
C ILE A 84 -10.24 11.89 8.89
N PRO A 85 -9.69 11.28 7.83
CA PRO A 85 -8.37 10.67 7.88
C PRO A 85 -7.32 11.77 8.05
N LEU A 86 -6.59 11.74 9.16
CA LEU A 86 -5.61 12.77 9.52
C LEU A 86 -4.18 12.37 9.17
N LEU A 87 -3.76 11.15 9.51
CA LEU A 87 -2.40 10.65 9.27
C LEU A 87 -2.45 9.28 8.59
N SER A 88 -1.42 9.01 7.79
CA SER A 88 -1.23 7.75 7.06
C SER A 88 -2.44 7.36 6.20
N GLY A 89 -2.95 8.34 5.45
CA GLY A 89 -4.11 8.24 4.57
C GLY A 89 -4.09 7.02 3.65
N HIS A 90 -3.13 6.97 2.73
CA HIS A 90 -3.03 5.87 1.77
C HIS A 90 -2.22 4.70 2.33
N GLU A 91 -0.93 4.91 2.60
CA GLU A 91 0.00 3.84 2.99
C GLU A 91 -0.36 3.15 4.30
N GLY A 92 -0.87 3.89 5.30
CA GLY A 92 -1.31 3.31 6.57
C GLY A 92 -2.79 2.91 6.59
N GLY A 93 -3.51 3.07 5.49
CA GLY A 93 -4.92 2.65 5.37
C GLY A 93 -5.95 3.55 6.04
N ALA A 94 -5.60 4.75 6.51
CA ALA A 94 -6.56 5.63 7.19
C ALA A 94 -7.72 6.06 6.27
N ASN A 95 -7.50 6.20 4.97
CA ASN A 95 -8.54 6.56 3.99
C ASN A 95 -9.61 5.48 3.87
N GLU A 96 -9.19 4.22 3.71
CA GLU A 96 -10.11 3.09 3.62
C GLU A 96 -10.85 2.90 4.95
N TRP A 97 -10.11 2.97 6.06
CA TRP A 97 -10.68 2.86 7.39
C TRP A 97 -11.71 3.96 7.67
N ALA A 98 -11.41 5.21 7.30
CA ALA A 98 -12.35 6.33 7.41
C ALA A 98 -13.62 6.09 6.59
N ALA A 99 -13.50 5.57 5.36
CA ALA A 99 -14.65 5.23 4.52
C ALA A 99 -15.52 4.12 5.14
N GLN A 100 -14.90 3.09 5.71
CA GLN A 100 -15.61 2.02 6.41
C GLN A 100 -16.35 2.55 7.65
N ILE A 101 -15.70 3.39 8.46
CA ILE A 101 -16.30 4.01 9.65
C ILE A 101 -17.46 4.91 9.24
N ALA A 102 -17.25 5.83 8.29
CA ALA A 102 -18.25 6.76 7.79
C ALA A 102 -19.52 6.03 7.30
N LYS A 103 -19.35 4.95 6.53
CA LYS A 103 -20.46 4.10 6.07
C LYS A 103 -21.24 3.47 7.23
N LYS A 104 -20.55 2.96 8.25
CA LYS A 104 -21.19 2.28 9.40
C LYS A 104 -22.01 3.22 10.27
N ILE A 105 -21.52 4.43 10.51
CA ILE A 105 -22.18 5.40 11.40
C ILE A 105 -23.02 6.44 10.65
N GLN A 106 -23.10 6.33 9.32
CA GLN A 106 -23.78 7.28 8.42
C GLN A 106 -23.24 8.72 8.53
N ALA A 107 -21.91 8.85 8.64
CA ALA A 107 -21.22 10.14 8.65
C ALA A 107 -20.71 10.53 7.27
N GLN A 108 -20.42 11.81 7.07
CA GLN A 108 -19.74 12.31 5.89
C GLN A 108 -18.23 12.05 5.98
N LEU A 109 -17.68 11.34 4.99
CA LEU A 109 -16.24 11.20 4.82
C LEU A 109 -15.66 12.51 4.26
N VAL A 110 -14.69 13.12 4.96
CA VAL A 110 -13.97 14.31 4.49
C VAL A 110 -12.59 13.88 4.01
N MET A 111 -12.52 13.40 2.78
CA MET A 111 -11.27 12.95 2.17
C MET A 111 -10.52 14.11 1.52
N THR A 112 -9.32 14.40 2.01
CA THR A 112 -8.41 15.43 1.46
C THR A 112 -7.27 14.85 0.64
N THR A 113 -7.06 13.52 0.70
CA THR A 113 -6.06 12.83 -0.13
C THR A 113 -6.38 13.07 -1.61
N ALA A 114 -5.37 13.44 -2.40
CA ALA A 114 -5.54 13.66 -3.83
C ALA A 114 -6.10 12.40 -4.50
N LYS A 115 -7.08 12.58 -5.40
CA LYS A 115 -7.82 11.50 -6.05
C LYS A 115 -6.92 10.47 -6.73
N ASP A 116 -5.82 10.94 -7.33
CA ASP A 116 -4.84 10.10 -8.00
C ASP A 116 -4.37 8.95 -7.08
N TYR A 117 -4.24 9.19 -5.78
CA TYR A 117 -3.75 8.19 -4.80
C TYR A 117 -4.82 7.19 -4.31
N LEU A 118 -6.06 7.24 -4.79
CA LEU A 118 -7.14 6.42 -4.23
C LEU A 118 -7.23 5.02 -4.84
N ASN A 119 -6.81 4.83 -6.09
CA ASN A 119 -6.92 3.57 -6.81
C ASN A 119 -5.62 3.24 -7.56
N PRO A 120 -4.57 2.78 -6.85
CA PRO A 120 -3.36 2.31 -7.50
C PRO A 120 -3.65 1.07 -8.37
N VAL A 121 -3.04 1.04 -9.55
CA VAL A 121 -2.96 -0.17 -10.36
C VAL A 121 -1.64 -0.85 -10.03
N TYR A 122 -1.69 -2.03 -9.42
CA TYR A 122 -0.49 -2.81 -9.10
C TYR A 122 -0.11 -3.75 -10.24
N THR A 123 1.17 -3.81 -10.55
CA THR A 123 1.72 -4.66 -11.61
C THR A 123 2.94 -5.44 -11.09
N LEU A 124 3.04 -6.70 -11.50
CA LEU A 124 4.19 -7.55 -11.20
C LEU A 124 5.16 -7.55 -12.38
N GLY A 125 6.44 -7.48 -12.07
CA GLY A 125 7.51 -7.75 -13.02
C GLY A 125 8.34 -8.92 -12.52
N MET A 126 8.54 -9.92 -13.37
CA MET A 126 9.27 -11.13 -13.01
C MET A 126 10.29 -11.51 -14.07
N GLY A 127 11.41 -12.06 -13.61
CA GLY A 127 12.44 -12.67 -14.46
C GLY A 127 12.96 -13.94 -13.81
N CYS A 128 13.31 -14.94 -14.60
CA CYS A 128 13.81 -16.21 -14.09
C CYS A 128 14.82 -16.85 -15.04
N GLU A 129 15.59 -17.80 -14.53
CA GLU A 129 16.34 -18.73 -15.37
C GLU A 129 15.38 -19.61 -16.19
N ARG A 130 15.84 -20.14 -17.34
CA ARG A 130 15.06 -21.11 -18.12
C ARG A 130 14.79 -22.35 -17.26
N ASN A 131 13.62 -22.95 -17.41
CA ASN A 131 13.19 -24.13 -16.63
C ASN A 131 13.09 -23.87 -15.11
N CYS A 132 12.86 -22.63 -14.69
CA CYS A 132 12.51 -22.32 -13.31
C CYS A 132 11.16 -22.97 -12.94
N PRO A 133 11.06 -23.82 -11.91
CA PRO A 133 9.80 -24.45 -11.55
C PRO A 133 8.72 -23.42 -11.21
N LEU A 134 7.45 -23.70 -11.56
CA LEU A 134 6.32 -22.82 -11.24
C LEU A 134 6.27 -22.45 -9.76
N SER A 135 6.52 -23.41 -8.87
CA SER A 135 6.49 -23.19 -7.42
C SER A 135 7.47 -22.10 -6.98
N TYR A 136 8.67 -22.05 -7.57
CA TYR A 136 9.66 -21.02 -7.24
C TYR A 136 9.21 -19.62 -7.65
N LEU A 137 8.46 -19.51 -8.76
CA LEU A 137 7.89 -18.24 -9.21
C LEU A 137 6.73 -17.83 -8.31
N GLU A 138 5.87 -18.78 -7.98
CA GLU A 138 4.71 -18.54 -7.13
C GLU A 138 5.10 -18.15 -5.70
N ASP A 139 6.06 -18.85 -5.10
CA ASP A 139 6.54 -18.58 -3.74
C ASP A 139 7.09 -17.15 -3.62
N ILE A 140 8.01 -16.76 -4.52
CA ILE A 140 8.59 -15.41 -4.47
C ILE A 140 7.56 -14.33 -4.80
N MET A 141 6.56 -14.63 -5.63
CA MET A 141 5.46 -13.72 -5.92
C MET A 141 4.60 -13.51 -4.67
N LEU A 142 4.13 -14.58 -4.02
CA LEU A 142 3.31 -14.51 -2.82
C LEU A 142 4.04 -13.80 -1.68
N GLU A 143 5.33 -14.10 -1.47
CA GLU A 143 6.17 -13.39 -0.49
C GLU A 143 6.31 -11.89 -0.80
N THR A 144 6.34 -11.51 -2.08
CA THR A 144 6.42 -10.11 -2.51
C THR A 144 5.11 -9.38 -2.21
N LEU A 145 3.96 -10.00 -2.50
CA LEU A 145 2.64 -9.41 -2.22
C LEU A 145 2.37 -9.27 -0.72
N GLN A 146 2.75 -10.27 0.08
CA GLN A 146 2.53 -10.28 1.52
C GLN A 146 3.22 -9.11 2.23
N GLN A 147 4.36 -8.62 1.74
CA GLN A 147 5.04 -7.44 2.31
C GLN A 147 4.17 -6.18 2.31
N LYS A 148 3.16 -6.13 1.46
CA LYS A 148 2.25 -5.00 1.33
C LYS A 148 0.80 -5.36 1.65
N GLY A 149 0.58 -6.53 2.26
CA GLY A 149 -0.76 -7.02 2.55
C GLY A 149 -1.62 -7.24 1.30
N LEU A 150 -1.00 -7.35 0.13
CA LEU A 150 -1.70 -7.57 -1.14
C LEU A 150 -1.93 -9.06 -1.37
N THR A 151 -2.93 -9.34 -2.18
CA THR A 151 -3.30 -10.66 -2.66
C THR A 151 -3.16 -10.72 -4.19
N PRO A 152 -3.13 -11.92 -4.78
CA PRO A 152 -3.11 -12.04 -6.23
C PRO A 152 -4.25 -11.31 -6.97
N ASN A 153 -5.40 -11.11 -6.30
CA ASN A 153 -6.55 -10.41 -6.86
C ASN A 153 -6.33 -8.89 -7.01
N ASP A 154 -5.34 -8.33 -6.33
CA ASP A 154 -5.02 -6.90 -6.39
C ASP A 154 -4.09 -6.56 -7.57
N ILE A 155 -3.60 -7.58 -8.29
CA ILE A 155 -2.62 -7.43 -9.36
C ILE A 155 -3.29 -7.39 -10.73
N ALA A 156 -2.94 -6.35 -11.50
CA ALA A 156 -3.51 -6.12 -12.82
C ALA A 156 -2.80 -6.88 -13.95
N SER A 157 -1.51 -7.18 -13.82
CA SER A 157 -0.74 -7.89 -14.86
C SER A 157 0.57 -8.49 -14.34
N LEU A 158 1.03 -9.53 -15.04
CA LEU A 158 2.37 -10.07 -14.93
C LEU A 158 3.20 -9.66 -16.15
N ASN A 159 4.43 -9.19 -15.92
CA ASN A 159 5.23 -8.56 -16.96
C ASN A 159 6.68 -9.08 -16.97
N SER A 160 7.29 -9.16 -18.15
CA SER A 160 8.70 -9.53 -18.31
C SER A 160 9.34 -8.87 -19.55
N ILE A 161 10.56 -9.30 -19.89
CA ILE A 161 11.26 -8.93 -21.13
C ILE A 161 10.87 -9.86 -22.28
N ASP A 162 10.90 -9.38 -23.52
CA ASP A 162 10.51 -10.10 -24.75
C ASP A 162 11.18 -11.46 -24.97
N ILE A 163 12.45 -11.62 -24.59
CA ILE A 163 13.14 -12.93 -24.65
C ILE A 163 12.49 -14.00 -23.74
N LYS A 164 11.55 -13.60 -22.87
CA LYS A 164 10.74 -14.45 -21.99
C LYS A 164 9.30 -14.64 -22.48
N ALA A 165 8.95 -14.19 -23.69
CA ALA A 165 7.61 -14.37 -24.24
C ALA A 165 7.19 -15.84 -24.39
N ASP A 166 8.15 -16.75 -24.49
CA ASP A 166 7.99 -18.20 -24.59
C ASP A 166 8.20 -18.94 -23.24
N GLU A 167 8.38 -18.22 -22.13
CA GLU A 167 8.68 -18.84 -20.83
C GLU A 167 7.44 -19.50 -20.24
N THR A 168 7.31 -20.81 -20.48
CA THR A 168 6.13 -21.61 -20.11
C THR A 168 5.68 -21.45 -18.66
N GLN A 169 6.61 -21.24 -17.73
CA GLN A 169 6.31 -21.19 -16.30
C GLN A 169 5.81 -19.80 -15.88
N LEU A 170 6.27 -18.73 -16.52
CA LEU A 170 5.68 -17.38 -16.34
C LEU A 170 4.27 -17.33 -16.95
N ILE A 171 4.09 -17.93 -18.12
CA ILE A 171 2.78 -18.04 -18.77
C ILE A 171 1.81 -18.85 -17.90
N ALA A 172 2.25 -20.01 -17.38
CA ALA A 172 1.45 -20.85 -16.49
C ALA A 172 1.07 -20.11 -15.19
N LEU A 173 1.99 -19.32 -14.63
CA LEU A 173 1.70 -18.50 -13.45
C LEU A 173 0.62 -17.44 -13.76
N ALA A 174 0.78 -16.70 -14.87
CA ALA A 174 -0.22 -15.71 -15.29
C ALA A 174 -1.59 -16.36 -15.53
N GLN A 175 -1.64 -17.52 -16.18
CA GLN A 175 -2.88 -18.27 -16.40
C GLN A 175 -3.53 -18.74 -15.10
N LYS A 176 -2.73 -19.23 -14.14
CA LYS A 176 -3.21 -19.68 -12.82
C LYS A 176 -3.99 -18.57 -12.09
N TYR A 177 -3.51 -17.34 -12.18
CA TYR A 177 -4.11 -16.17 -11.53
C TYR A 177 -4.95 -15.28 -12.46
N GLN A 178 -5.18 -15.74 -13.71
CA GLN A 178 -5.96 -15.03 -14.72
C GLN A 178 -5.43 -13.62 -15.05
N TRP A 179 -4.12 -13.44 -14.96
CA TRP A 179 -3.47 -12.18 -15.32
C TRP A 179 -3.12 -12.14 -16.81
N PRO A 180 -3.24 -10.97 -17.45
CA PRO A 180 -2.56 -10.76 -18.72
C PRO A 180 -1.05 -10.84 -18.51
N PHE A 181 -0.38 -11.55 -19.43
CA PHE A 181 1.08 -11.64 -19.47
C PHE A 181 1.62 -10.77 -20.60
N HIS A 182 2.38 -9.75 -20.25
CA HIS A 182 3.01 -8.85 -21.23
C HIS A 182 4.52 -8.99 -21.20
N THR A 183 5.13 -8.80 -22.36
CA THR A 183 6.58 -8.71 -22.47
C THR A 183 6.98 -7.47 -23.25
N TYR A 184 8.08 -6.84 -22.83
CA TYR A 184 8.57 -5.59 -23.41
C TYR A 184 9.98 -5.76 -23.97
N SER A 185 10.32 -4.97 -24.98
CA SER A 185 11.68 -4.93 -25.52
C SER A 185 12.66 -4.32 -24.51
N ALA A 186 13.95 -4.66 -24.64
CA ALA A 186 15.01 -4.05 -23.85
C ALA A 186 14.97 -2.51 -23.93
N ASP A 187 14.76 -1.95 -25.12
CA ASP A 187 14.67 -0.49 -25.35
C ASP A 187 13.53 0.15 -24.55
N ALA A 188 12.34 -0.47 -24.56
CA ALA A 188 11.19 0.04 -23.82
C ALA A 188 11.44 0.00 -22.31
N LEU A 189 12.05 -1.09 -21.82
CA LEU A 189 12.40 -1.26 -20.42
C LEU A 189 13.50 -0.29 -19.96
N MET A 190 14.43 0.09 -20.84
CA MET A 190 15.52 1.02 -20.52
C MET A 190 15.01 2.41 -20.12
N ALA A 191 13.83 2.82 -20.58
CA ALA A 191 13.20 4.07 -20.14
C ALA A 191 12.95 4.11 -18.61
N MET A 192 12.84 2.95 -17.96
CA MET A 192 12.64 2.85 -16.51
C MET A 192 13.94 2.87 -15.70
N GLU A 193 15.10 2.91 -16.35
CA GLU A 193 16.41 2.87 -15.67
C GLU A 193 16.56 3.89 -14.52
N PRO A 194 16.13 5.16 -14.67
CA PRO A 194 16.28 6.14 -13.59
C PRO A 194 15.52 5.77 -12.31
N LEU A 195 14.50 4.91 -12.41
CA LEU A 195 13.60 4.53 -11.31
C LEU A 195 14.00 3.19 -10.66
N LEU A 196 15.04 2.52 -11.17
CA LEU A 196 15.49 1.24 -10.61
C LEU A 196 16.15 1.42 -9.26
N SER A 197 15.87 0.49 -8.34
CA SER A 197 16.49 0.48 -7.01
C SER A 197 17.96 0.07 -7.08
N THR A 198 18.30 -0.79 -8.04
CA THR A 198 19.63 -1.37 -8.18
C THR A 198 19.95 -1.69 -9.65
N ARG A 199 21.17 -1.36 -10.09
CA ARG A 199 21.65 -1.62 -11.45
C ARG A 199 22.56 -2.85 -11.48
N SER A 200 22.26 -3.84 -12.33
CA SER A 200 23.09 -5.05 -12.48
C SER A 200 23.78 -5.09 -13.83
N GLU A 201 25.11 -4.93 -13.82
CA GLU A 201 25.97 -5.06 -15.00
C GLU A 201 25.83 -6.44 -15.66
N TYR A 202 25.73 -7.51 -14.87
CA TYR A 202 25.52 -8.86 -15.40
C TYR A 202 24.23 -8.96 -16.22
N VAL A 203 23.12 -8.42 -15.70
CA VAL A 203 21.83 -8.44 -16.41
C VAL A 203 21.92 -7.56 -17.66
N PHE A 204 22.53 -6.38 -17.55
CA PHE A 204 22.72 -5.48 -18.70
C PHE A 204 23.49 -6.16 -19.83
N ASN A 205 24.62 -6.79 -19.53
CA ASN A 205 25.42 -7.51 -20.51
C ASN A 205 24.72 -8.76 -21.10
N THR A 206 23.71 -9.30 -20.39
CA THR A 206 22.98 -10.50 -20.85
C THR A 206 21.77 -10.15 -21.71
N VAL A 207 21.02 -9.10 -21.33
CA VAL A 207 19.69 -8.82 -21.91
C VAL A 207 19.46 -7.35 -22.26
N GLY A 208 20.47 -6.49 -22.12
CA GLY A 208 20.41 -5.09 -22.51
C GLY A 208 19.73 -4.15 -21.51
N VAL A 209 19.36 -4.62 -20.31
CA VAL A 209 18.77 -3.78 -19.25
C VAL A 209 19.35 -4.07 -17.88
N TYR A 210 19.39 -3.07 -17.00
CA TYR A 210 19.99 -3.21 -15.67
C TYR A 210 19.14 -4.02 -14.66
N GLY A 211 17.85 -4.21 -14.94
CA GLY A 211 16.96 -4.98 -14.07
C GLY A 211 15.61 -5.26 -14.72
N VAL A 212 15.40 -6.51 -15.17
CA VAL A 212 14.15 -6.93 -15.85
C VAL A 212 12.92 -6.77 -14.96
N ALA A 213 12.94 -7.35 -13.76
CA ALA A 213 11.77 -7.39 -12.88
C ALA A 213 11.24 -5.99 -12.54
N GLU A 214 12.11 -5.09 -12.08
CA GLU A 214 11.72 -3.71 -11.74
C GLU A 214 11.26 -2.93 -12.97
N SER A 215 12.03 -2.98 -14.07
CA SER A 215 11.68 -2.24 -15.29
C SER A 215 10.32 -2.68 -15.85
N ALA A 216 10.07 -3.99 -15.88
CA ALA A 216 8.83 -4.54 -16.43
C ALA A 216 7.62 -4.21 -15.56
N ALA A 217 7.76 -4.24 -14.23
CA ALA A 217 6.71 -3.81 -13.30
C ALA A 217 6.40 -2.32 -13.51
N LEU A 218 7.43 -1.46 -13.49
CA LEU A 218 7.29 -0.01 -13.61
C LEU A 218 6.67 0.40 -14.95
N LEU A 219 7.15 -0.15 -16.06
CA LEU A 219 6.61 0.18 -17.38
C LEU A 219 5.14 -0.23 -17.50
N ALA A 220 4.77 -1.40 -17.00
CA ALA A 220 3.38 -1.84 -16.98
C ALA A 220 2.49 -0.94 -16.12
N ALA A 221 2.98 -0.51 -14.96
CA ALA A 221 2.27 0.43 -14.10
C ALA A 221 2.09 1.81 -14.77
N GLN A 222 3.12 2.30 -15.46
CA GLN A 222 3.06 3.54 -16.24
C GLN A 222 2.02 3.43 -17.35
N ASN A 223 2.05 2.35 -18.13
CA ASN A 223 1.12 2.13 -19.24
C ASN A 223 -0.33 2.02 -18.75
N ALA A 224 -0.56 1.32 -17.64
CA ALA A 224 -1.90 1.13 -17.10
C ALA A 224 -2.50 2.41 -16.47
N SER A 225 -1.66 3.28 -15.93
CA SER A 225 -2.11 4.50 -15.21
C SER A 225 -1.96 5.80 -16.00
N ASN A 226 -1.16 5.78 -17.08
CA ASN A 226 -0.72 6.96 -17.82
C ASN A 226 -0.08 8.04 -16.91
N ALA A 227 0.65 7.60 -15.88
CA ALA A 227 1.30 8.43 -14.88
C ALA A 227 2.70 7.90 -14.54
N SER A 228 3.45 8.67 -13.73
CA SER A 228 4.74 8.21 -13.22
C SER A 228 4.52 6.98 -12.33
N PRO A 229 5.18 5.84 -12.61
CA PRO A 229 5.07 4.66 -11.78
C PRO A 229 5.97 4.78 -10.55
N GLU A 230 5.70 3.97 -9.53
CA GLU A 230 6.49 3.86 -8.31
C GLU A 230 6.81 2.40 -8.00
N LEU A 231 8.03 2.11 -7.55
CA LEU A 231 8.35 0.81 -6.96
C LEU A 231 7.70 0.72 -5.57
N VAL A 232 6.92 -0.33 -5.37
CA VAL A 232 6.27 -0.64 -4.10
C VAL A 232 7.13 -1.65 -3.34
N VAL A 233 7.68 -2.63 -4.06
CA VAL A 233 8.65 -3.60 -3.55
C VAL A 233 9.79 -3.70 -4.55
N ASN A 234 11.00 -3.37 -4.10
CA ASN A 234 12.23 -3.55 -4.86
C ASN A 234 12.43 -5.03 -5.21
N LYS A 235 13.27 -5.31 -6.22
CA LYS A 235 13.46 -6.70 -6.67
C LYS A 235 13.86 -7.62 -5.52
N ARG A 236 13.08 -8.66 -5.32
CA ARG A 236 13.45 -9.83 -4.53
C ARG A 236 14.04 -10.86 -5.46
N LYS A 237 14.96 -11.67 -4.92
CA LYS A 237 15.61 -12.75 -5.65
C LYS A 237 15.59 -14.02 -4.79
N ASN A 238 15.16 -15.13 -5.38
CA ASN A 238 15.47 -16.47 -4.88
C ASN A 238 16.55 -17.11 -5.76
N THR A 239 16.82 -18.40 -5.61
CA THR A 239 17.91 -19.06 -6.35
C THR A 239 17.71 -19.06 -7.87
N LYS A 240 16.49 -18.91 -8.39
CA LYS A 240 16.18 -19.05 -9.83
C LYS A 240 15.35 -17.92 -10.44
N ALA A 241 14.76 -17.06 -9.62
CA ALA A 241 13.79 -16.07 -10.05
C ALA A 241 13.92 -14.76 -9.28
N THR A 242 13.39 -13.72 -9.90
CA THR A 242 13.27 -12.37 -9.36
C THR A 242 11.85 -11.87 -9.55
N CYS A 243 11.36 -11.11 -8.57
CA CYS A 243 10.03 -10.51 -8.56
C CYS A 243 10.13 -9.08 -8.04
N ALA A 244 9.43 -8.15 -8.66
CA ALA A 244 9.26 -6.78 -8.20
C ALA A 244 7.79 -6.37 -8.35
N LEU A 245 7.37 -5.44 -7.50
CA LEU A 245 6.02 -4.88 -7.50
C LEU A 245 6.10 -3.37 -7.74
N ALA A 246 5.35 -2.89 -8.72
CA ALA A 246 5.16 -1.48 -8.98
C ALA A 246 3.69 -1.10 -8.90
N ARG A 247 3.44 0.20 -8.80
CA ARG A 247 2.10 0.77 -8.94
C ARG A 247 2.10 2.01 -9.79
N GLY A 248 0.94 2.29 -10.38
CA GLY A 248 0.64 3.54 -11.05
C GLY A 248 -0.68 4.10 -10.57
N PHE A 249 -0.85 5.42 -10.65
CA PHE A 249 -2.05 6.11 -10.20
C PHE A 249 -2.78 6.70 -11.40
N SER A 250 -3.96 6.17 -11.71
CA SER A 250 -4.72 6.65 -12.86
C SER A 250 -5.04 8.13 -12.69
N LYS A 251 -4.63 8.96 -13.64
CA LYS A 251 -5.06 10.37 -13.67
C LYS A 251 -6.56 10.41 -14.00
N THR A 252 -7.38 10.80 -13.04
CA THR A 252 -8.80 11.10 -13.26
C THR A 252 -9.02 12.45 -13.92
#